data_AF-A0A257LRP2-F1
#
_entry.id   AF-A0A257LRP2-F1
#
_cell.length_a   1.000
_cell.length_b   1.000
_cell.length_c   1.000
_cell.angle_alpha   90.00
_cell.angle_beta   90.00
_cell.angle_gamma   90.00
#
_symmetry.space_group_name_H-M   'P 1'
#
loop_
_entity.id
_entity.type
_entity.pdbx_description
1 polymer ?
#
loop_
_entity_poly.entity_id
_entity_poly.type
_entity_poly.pdbx_seq_one_letter_code
_entity_poly.pdbx_strand_id
1 'polypeptide(L)'
;MQANAPLQCDLPADPPPARHPGMVWVPPGSFAFGDSVYPEEQPIRPVTVAGFWMDRTEVTNADFAAFVAATGYVTVAERPVDARTHPGL
;
A
#
# COMPACT_ATOMS: atom_id res chain seq x y z
N MET A 1 -18.27 21.33 22.45
CA MET A 1 -18.65 20.05 21.82
C MET A 1 -18.49 20.24 20.32
N GLN A 2 -17.29 20.01 19.78
CA GLN A 2 -17.08 20.10 18.33
C GLN A 2 -17.44 18.77 17.68
N ALA A 3 -18.16 18.86 16.58
CA ALA A 3 -18.80 17.78 15.87
C ALA A 3 -17.78 16.77 15.32
N ASN A 4 -18.11 15.49 15.48
CA ASN A 4 -17.47 14.38 14.79
C ASN A 4 -17.78 14.52 13.30
N ALA A 5 -16.94 15.23 12.55
CA ALA A 5 -16.99 15.21 11.10
C ALA A 5 -16.72 13.76 10.66
N PRO A 6 -17.49 13.18 9.73
CA PRO A 6 -17.13 11.90 9.16
C PRO A 6 -15.70 12.03 8.62
N LEU A 7 -14.85 11.02 8.86
CA LEU A 7 -13.56 10.87 8.18
C LEU A 7 -13.84 10.54 6.71
N GLN A 8 -14.46 11.48 6.00
CA GLN A 8 -14.73 11.40 4.59
C GLN A 8 -13.49 11.97 3.91
N CYS A 9 -12.57 11.09 3.53
CA CYS A 9 -11.56 11.44 2.55
C CYS A 9 -12.26 11.44 1.19
N ASP A 10 -12.79 12.60 0.78
CA ASP A 10 -13.18 12.77 -0.62
C ASP A 10 -11.94 12.51 -1.47
N LEU A 11 -12.03 11.52 -2.38
CA LEU A 11 -10.91 11.21 -3.26
C LEU A 11 -10.61 12.48 -4.08
N PRO A 12 -9.35 12.96 -4.08
CA PRO A 12 -9.00 14.13 -4.87
C PRO A 12 -9.31 13.86 -6.34
N ALA A 13 -9.81 14.88 -7.04
CA ALA A 13 -10.09 14.80 -8.47
C ALA A 13 -8.87 14.27 -9.24
N ASP A 14 -9.13 13.54 -10.33
CA ASP A 14 -8.07 12.98 -11.16
C ASP A 14 -7.11 14.10 -11.61
N PRO A 15 -5.80 14.00 -11.27
CA PRO A 15 -4.85 14.98 -11.74
C PRO A 15 -4.75 14.94 -13.29
N PRO A 16 -4.51 16.08 -13.97
CA PRO A 16 -4.16 16.11 -15.39
C PRO A 16 -2.97 15.18 -15.66
N PRO A 17 -2.76 14.65 -16.90
CA PRO A 17 -1.88 13.51 -17.20
C PRO A 17 -0.66 13.48 -16.30
N ALA A 18 -0.79 12.67 -15.24
CA ALA A 18 0.08 12.79 -14.10
C ALA A 18 1.39 12.10 -14.44
N ARG A 19 2.49 12.64 -13.91
CA ARG A 19 3.79 11.96 -13.91
C ARG A 19 3.69 10.52 -13.34
N HIS A 20 2.64 10.27 -12.55
CA HIS A 20 2.31 9.00 -11.92
C HIS A 20 0.83 8.66 -12.19
N PRO A 21 0.49 8.05 -13.35
CA PRO A 21 -0.89 7.65 -13.66
C PRO A 21 -1.44 6.68 -12.61
N GLY A 22 -2.68 6.87 -12.17
CA GLY A 22 -3.33 6.01 -11.17
C GLY A 22 -2.95 6.30 -9.71
N MET A 23 -1.95 7.14 -9.46
CA MET A 23 -1.49 7.50 -8.12
C MET A 23 -2.01 8.87 -7.66
N VAL A 24 -2.06 9.05 -6.34
CA VAL A 24 -2.33 10.33 -5.66
C VAL A 24 -1.15 10.77 -4.82
N TRP A 25 -0.98 12.08 -4.70
CA TRP A 25 0.03 12.66 -3.82
C TRP A 25 -0.49 12.67 -2.38
N VAL A 26 0.22 11.99 -1.49
CA VAL A 26 0.04 12.07 -0.05
C VAL A 26 0.97 13.16 0.49
N PRO A 27 0.45 14.25 1.09
CA PRO A 27 1.30 15.31 1.62
C PRO A 27 2.12 14.84 2.82
N PRO A 28 3.28 15.47 3.11
CA PRO A 28 4.04 15.19 4.31
C PRO A 28 3.20 15.49 5.56
N GLY A 29 3.44 14.76 6.63
CA GLY A 29 2.70 14.96 7.87
C GLY A 29 3.22 14.14 9.04
N SER A 30 2.72 14.47 10.22
CA SER A 30 2.95 13.73 11.46
C SER A 30 1.64 13.18 11.98
N PHE A 31 1.64 11.94 12.44
CA PHE A 31 0.45 11.27 12.97
C PHE A 31 0.82 10.25 14.06
N ALA A 32 -0.18 9.79 14.81
CA ALA A 32 -0.01 8.73 15.79
C ALA A 32 -0.14 7.36 15.09
N PHE A 33 0.95 6.60 15.04
CA PHE A 33 1.00 5.29 14.40
C PHE A 33 0.95 4.16 15.43
N GLY A 34 0.12 3.15 15.17
CA GLY A 34 -0.16 2.02 16.05
C GLY A 34 -1.60 2.04 16.58
N ASP A 35 -1.97 0.99 17.29
CA ASP A 35 -3.26 0.87 18.00
C ASP A 35 -3.06 0.09 19.32
N SER A 36 -4.10 0.00 20.13
CA SER A 36 -4.16 -0.68 21.41
C SER A 36 -4.94 -2.00 21.37
N VAL A 37 -5.60 -2.33 20.24
CA VAL A 37 -6.44 -3.52 20.11
C VAL A 37 -5.63 -4.80 20.22
N TYR A 38 -4.51 -4.90 19.50
CA TYR A 38 -3.63 -6.04 19.55
C TYR A 38 -2.25 -5.70 20.14
N PRO A 39 -1.63 -6.57 20.96
CA PRO A 39 -0.31 -6.31 21.53
C PRO A 39 0.77 -5.99 20.49
N GLU A 40 0.71 -6.61 19.32
CA GLU A 40 1.65 -6.40 18.21
C GLU A 40 1.49 -5.06 17.49
N GLU A 41 0.36 -4.37 17.68
CA GLU A 41 0.09 -3.05 17.10
C GLU A 41 0.57 -1.90 18.01
N GLN A 42 0.95 -2.21 19.25
CA GLN A 42 1.46 -1.26 20.22
C GLN A 42 2.98 -1.03 20.07
N PRO A 43 3.50 0.12 20.56
CA PRO A 43 2.79 1.26 21.13
C PRO A 43 2.35 2.27 20.07
N ILE A 44 1.30 3.02 20.38
CA ILE A 44 0.95 4.24 19.66
C ILE A 44 2.10 5.25 19.84
N ARG A 45 2.71 5.68 18.74
CA ARG A 45 3.85 6.62 18.75
C ARG A 45 3.73 7.70 17.68
N PRO A 46 4.26 8.91 17.90
CA PRO A 46 4.31 9.93 16.87
C PRO A 46 5.30 9.53 15.76
N VAL A 47 4.83 9.55 14.51
CA VAL A 47 5.64 9.30 13.31
C VAL A 47 5.47 10.46 12.35
N THR A 48 6.58 10.88 11.73
CA THR A 48 6.58 11.88 10.66
C THR A 48 7.05 11.21 9.37
N VAL A 49 6.33 11.45 8.28
CA VAL A 49 6.67 10.96 6.94
C VAL A 49 6.79 12.13 5.97
N ALA A 50 7.73 12.01 5.02
CA ALA A 50 7.79 12.92 3.88
C ALA A 50 6.59 12.69 2.96
N GLY A 51 6.29 13.65 2.07
CA GLY A 51 5.24 13.47 1.07
C GLY A 51 5.67 12.48 -0.01
N PHE A 52 4.72 11.70 -0.54
CA PHE A 52 5.00 10.64 -1.49
C PHE A 52 3.77 10.34 -2.37
N TRP A 53 3.97 9.58 -3.45
CA TRP A 53 2.88 9.08 -4.31
C TRP A 53 2.44 7.69 -3.85
N MET A 54 1.14 7.45 -3.83
CA MET A 54 0.55 6.15 -3.51
C MET A 54 -0.52 5.80 -4.56
N ASP A 55 -0.60 4.53 -4.98
CA ASP A 55 -1.68 4.06 -5.85
C ASP A 55 -3.04 4.24 -5.17
N ARG A 56 -4.05 4.66 -5.94
CA ARG A 56 -5.42 4.82 -5.42
C ARG A 56 -6.13 3.51 -5.12
N THR A 57 -5.70 2.45 -5.79
CA THR A 57 -6.24 1.10 -5.65
C THR A 57 -5.10 0.14 -5.46
N GLU A 58 -5.40 -1.05 -4.95
CA GLU A 58 -4.47 -2.17 -5.05
C GLU A 58 -4.15 -2.47 -6.52
N VAL A 59 -3.00 -3.11 -6.76
CA VAL A 59 -2.63 -3.59 -8.10
C VAL A 59 -3.65 -4.66 -8.52
N THR A 60 -4.32 -4.44 -9.65
CA THR A 60 -5.34 -5.38 -10.12
C THR A 60 -4.71 -6.60 -10.78
N ASN A 61 -5.48 -7.69 -10.89
CA ASN A 61 -5.07 -8.85 -11.66
C ASN A 61 -4.76 -8.50 -13.13
N ALA A 62 -5.49 -7.55 -13.72
CA ALA A 62 -5.25 -7.11 -15.09
C ALA A 62 -3.89 -6.40 -15.23
N ASP A 63 -3.57 -5.51 -14.28
CA ASP A 63 -2.30 -4.78 -14.26
C ASP A 63 -1.13 -5.74 -14.03
N PHE A 64 -1.26 -6.66 -13.07
CA PHE A 64 -0.22 -7.65 -12.79
C PHE A 64 -0.03 -8.64 -13.96
N ALA A 65 -1.11 -9.04 -14.64
CA ALA A 65 -1.02 -9.88 -15.84
C ALA A 65 -0.30 -9.15 -16.98
N ALA A 66 -0.55 -7.86 -17.18
CA ALA A 66 0.16 -7.07 -18.17
C ALA A 66 1.67 -6.99 -17.86
N PHE A 67 2.04 -6.84 -16.59
CA PHE A 67 3.43 -6.90 -16.13
C PHE A 67 4.07 -8.26 -16.46
N VAL A 68 3.41 -9.38 -16.08
CA VAL A 68 3.92 -10.73 -16.38
C VAL A 68 4.09 -10.96 -17.88
N ALA A 69 3.14 -10.52 -18.70
CA ALA A 69 3.23 -10.63 -20.16
C ALA A 69 4.40 -9.82 -20.74
N ALA A 70 4.68 -8.64 -20.17
CA ALA A 70 5.75 -7.76 -20.63
C ALA A 70 7.15 -8.24 -20.22
N THR A 71 7.30 -8.87 -19.04
CA THR A 71 8.61 -9.21 -18.47
C THR A 71 8.90 -10.71 -18.42
N GLY A 72 7.89 -11.57 -18.62
CA GLY A 72 7.98 -13.00 -18.37
C GLY A 72 8.20 -13.37 -16.90
N TYR A 73 7.72 -12.54 -15.96
CA TYR A 73 7.98 -12.75 -14.53
C TYR A 73 7.28 -14.02 -14.01
N VAL A 74 8.04 -14.86 -13.32
CA VAL A 74 7.52 -16.04 -12.60
C VAL A 74 7.48 -15.71 -11.11
N THR A 75 6.30 -15.73 -10.50
CA THR A 75 6.12 -15.40 -9.09
C THR A 75 6.85 -16.39 -8.19
N VAL A 76 7.08 -16.02 -6.92
CA VAL A 76 7.70 -16.95 -5.96
C VAL A 76 6.82 -18.18 -5.75
N ALA A 77 5.49 -18.03 -5.76
CA ALA A 77 4.54 -19.12 -5.60
C ALA A 77 4.58 -20.16 -6.73
N GLU A 78 4.96 -19.76 -7.94
CA GLU A 78 5.10 -20.67 -9.09
C GLU A 78 6.45 -21.39 -9.12
N ARG A 79 7.44 -20.90 -8.37
CA ARG A 79 8.78 -21.50 -8.35
C ARG A 79 8.77 -22.77 -7.49
N PRO A 80 9.60 -23.77 -7.83
CA PRO A 80 9.76 -24.95 -6.97
C PRO A 80 10.19 -24.55 -5.56
N VAL A 81 9.60 -25.18 -4.55
CA VAL A 81 10.00 -25.02 -3.15
C VAL A 81 11.40 -25.61 -2.96
N ASP A 82 12.32 -24.83 -2.39
CA ASP A 82 13.65 -25.34 -2.04
C ASP A 82 13.56 -26.20 -0.77
N ALA A 83 13.62 -27.52 -0.95
CA ALA A 83 13.56 -28.52 0.12
C ALA A 83 14.64 -28.33 1.21
N ARG A 84 15.74 -27.63 0.94
CA ARG A 84 16.77 -27.33 1.96
C ARG A 84 16.31 -26.25 2.93
N THR A 85 15.45 -25.34 2.47
CA THR A 85 14.90 -24.24 3.28
C THR A 85 13.55 -24.59 3.89
N HIS A 86 12.86 -25.58 3.31
CA HIS A 86 11.55 -26.05 3.76
C HIS A 86 11.52 -27.59 3.79
N PRO A 87 12.26 -28.22 4.73
CA PRO A 87 12.30 -29.68 4.82
C PRO A 87 10.93 -30.24 5.23
N GLY A 88 10.42 -31.20 4.47
CA GLY A 88 9.14 -31.89 4.74
C GLY A 88 7.93 -31.35 3.99
N LEU A 89 8.13 -30.35 3.12
CA LEU A 89 7.20 -29.98 2.04
C LEU A 89 7.58 -30.64 0.71
#